data_AF-A0A2J7QBM8-F1
#
_entry.id   AF-A0A2J7QBM8-F1
#
_cell.length_a   1.000
_cell.length_b   1.000
_cell.length_c   1.000
_cell.angle_alpha   90.00
_cell.angle_beta   90.00
_cell.angle_gamma   90.00
#
_symmetry.space_group_name_H-M   'P 1'
#
loop_
_entity.id
_entity.type
_entity.pdbx_description
1 polymer ?
#
loop_
_entity_poly.entity_id
_entity_poly.type
_entity_poly.pdbx_seq_one_letter_code
_entity_poly.pdbx_strand_id
1 'polypeptide(L)'
;MACRSGEKCGKMEVREIEECTKEAYEMQLFGYSSRTVSECVCSIALERMQEATELMHQCLLQKLPQSETAIQSATEQFLKESTNAAVQQLKHVSLAVDEFLSIPSYVLLPEDVPQSTQYTKEDEQLLDEEMEQLIARAKRACFMEACLRKEIEVQQKVKTVESEFKELEQLYLEDEIRKLSAHSLHSKISKTVEVTKTMKSYEKTCFEFPQQISDEDNDIADIFKKL
;
A
#
# COMPACT_ATOMS: atom_id res chain seq x y z
N MET A 1 -44.44 27.27 54.58
CA MET A 1 -43.40 27.93 53.78
C MET A 1 -42.18 27.02 53.73
N ALA A 2 -41.92 26.34 52.62
CA ALA A 2 -40.59 25.81 52.27
C ALA A 2 -40.60 25.34 50.82
N CYS A 3 -39.60 25.82 50.06
CA CYS A 3 -38.98 25.20 48.89
C CYS A 3 -39.83 24.96 47.61
N ARG A 4 -39.86 25.97 46.71
CA ARG A 4 -40.12 25.81 45.25
C ARG A 4 -39.17 26.70 44.42
N SER A 5 -37.86 26.62 44.66
CA SER A 5 -36.86 27.43 43.93
C SER A 5 -35.80 26.61 43.18
N GLY A 6 -35.72 25.29 43.37
CA GLY A 6 -34.68 24.45 42.75
C GLY A 6 -34.90 24.10 41.27
N GLU A 7 -36.14 23.93 40.82
CA GLU A 7 -36.44 23.47 39.44
C GLU A 7 -36.28 24.55 38.35
N LYS A 8 -36.23 25.83 38.73
CA LYS A 8 -36.09 26.93 37.76
C LYS A 8 -34.64 27.23 37.41
N CYS A 9 -33.70 26.94 38.31
CA CYS A 9 -32.28 27.23 38.09
C CYS A 9 -31.66 26.25 37.09
N GLY A 10 -31.90 24.94 37.25
CA GLY A 10 -31.35 23.92 36.33
C GLY A 10 -31.94 23.94 34.92
N LYS A 11 -33.17 24.45 34.72
CA LYS A 11 -33.77 24.57 33.39
C LYS A 11 -33.23 25.73 32.56
N MET A 12 -32.64 26.74 33.20
CA MET A 12 -32.06 27.90 32.53
C MET A 12 -30.66 27.56 32.00
N GLU A 13 -29.86 26.88 32.81
CA GLU A 13 -28.50 26.45 32.48
C GLU A 13 -28.48 25.42 31.33
N VAL A 14 -29.41 24.48 31.30
CA VAL A 14 -29.50 23.47 30.22
C VAL A 14 -29.88 24.10 28.88
N ARG A 15 -30.77 25.11 28.88
CA ARG A 15 -31.17 25.81 27.64
C ARG A 15 -30.04 26.64 27.04
N GLU A 16 -29.27 27.32 27.88
CA GLU A 16 -28.13 28.12 27.42
C GLU A 16 -27.05 27.23 26.79
N ILE A 17 -26.83 26.03 27.34
CA ILE A 17 -25.91 25.04 26.77
C ILE A 17 -26.44 24.51 25.43
N GLU A 18 -27.71 24.14 25.35
CA GLU A 18 -28.33 23.65 24.11
C GLU A 18 -28.25 24.70 22.98
N GLU A 19 -28.57 25.96 23.28
CA GLU A 19 -28.46 27.07 22.33
C GLU A 19 -27.01 27.29 21.88
N CYS A 20 -26.05 27.20 22.80
CA CYS A 20 -24.63 27.32 22.48
C CYS A 20 -24.13 26.16 21.60
N THR A 21 -24.60 24.93 21.84
CA THR A 21 -24.26 23.78 20.99
C THR A 21 -24.88 23.86 19.60
N LYS A 22 -26.11 24.37 19.50
CA LYS A 22 -26.81 24.59 18.23
C LYS A 22 -26.08 25.63 17.38
N GLU A 23 -25.73 26.77 17.98
CA GLU A 23 -24.99 27.85 17.33
C GLU A 23 -23.60 27.38 16.86
N ALA A 24 -22.92 26.54 17.64
CA ALA A 24 -21.64 25.95 17.23
C ALA A 24 -21.79 25.05 15.99
N TYR A 25 -22.87 24.26 15.92
CA TYR A 25 -23.15 23.40 14.78
C TYR A 25 -23.49 24.20 13.52
N GLU A 26 -24.27 25.27 13.66
CA GLU A 26 -24.58 26.20 12.57
C GLU A 26 -23.31 26.91 12.08
N MET A 27 -22.45 27.33 13.00
CA MET A 27 -21.19 27.98 12.67
C MET A 27 -20.22 27.04 11.92
N GLN A 28 -20.26 25.72 12.18
CA GLN A 28 -19.48 24.74 11.41
C GLN A 28 -19.88 24.76 9.92
N LEU A 29 -21.19 24.83 9.63
CA LEU A 29 -21.68 24.87 8.25
C LEU A 29 -21.46 26.23 7.58
N PHE A 30 -21.81 27.32 8.25
CA PHE A 30 -21.86 28.65 7.63
C PHE A 30 -20.56 29.44 7.77
N GLY A 31 -19.70 29.10 8.74
CA GLY A 31 -18.49 29.84 9.07
C GLY A 31 -18.72 31.14 9.85
N TYR A 32 -19.97 31.44 10.22
CA TYR A 32 -20.37 32.59 11.02
C TYR A 32 -21.63 32.26 11.82
N SER A 33 -21.87 33.01 12.90
CA SER A 33 -23.08 32.88 13.73
C SER A 33 -24.23 33.73 13.18
N SER A 34 -25.47 33.24 13.37
CA SER A 34 -26.70 33.99 13.08
C SER A 34 -26.77 35.32 13.83
N ARG A 35 -26.22 35.38 15.05
CA ARG A 35 -26.11 36.60 15.87
C ARG A 35 -25.22 37.64 15.20
N THR A 36 -24.05 37.22 14.72
CA THR A 36 -23.11 38.10 14.03
C THR A 36 -23.72 38.68 12.75
N VAL A 37 -24.45 37.86 11.98
CA VAL A 37 -25.16 38.33 10.78
C VAL A 37 -26.24 39.33 11.15
N SER A 38 -27.07 39.02 12.14
CA SER A 38 -28.12 39.93 12.63
C SER A 38 -27.57 41.26 13.12
N GLU A 39 -26.49 41.24 13.89
CA GLU A 39 -25.80 42.44 14.38
C GLU A 39 -25.23 43.28 13.23
N CYS A 40 -24.60 42.64 12.26
CA CYS A 40 -24.06 43.30 11.07
C CYS A 40 -25.15 44.00 10.26
N VAL A 41 -26.27 43.30 10.00
CA VAL A 41 -27.42 43.88 9.29
C VAL A 41 -28.02 45.06 10.06
N CYS A 42 -28.14 44.94 11.39
CA CYS A 42 -28.61 46.03 12.24
C CYS A 42 -27.67 47.24 12.20
N SER A 43 -26.35 47.01 12.29
CA SER A 43 -25.34 48.08 12.21
C SER A 43 -25.43 48.82 10.89
N ILE A 44 -25.47 48.09 9.77
CA ILE A 44 -25.58 48.67 8.44
C ILE A 44 -26.85 49.51 8.31
N ALA A 45 -27.99 49.03 8.81
CA ALA A 45 -29.24 49.78 8.76
C ALA A 45 -29.16 51.10 9.55
N LEU A 46 -28.59 51.04 10.77
CA LEU A 46 -28.44 52.22 11.63
C LEU A 46 -27.44 53.24 11.06
N GLU A 47 -26.32 52.77 10.51
CA GLU A 47 -25.33 53.60 9.83
C GLU A 47 -25.95 54.33 8.64
N ARG A 48 -26.71 53.62 7.78
CA ARG A 48 -27.41 54.23 6.64
C ARG A 48 -28.44 55.27 7.08
N MET A 49 -29.16 55.04 8.18
CA MET A 49 -30.10 56.02 8.73
C MET A 49 -29.39 57.28 9.24
N GLN A 50 -28.24 57.10 9.90
CA GLN A 50 -27.44 58.21 10.38
C GLN A 50 -26.88 59.03 9.20
N GLU A 51 -26.30 58.37 8.19
CA GLU A 51 -25.82 59.00 6.96
C GLU A 51 -26.94 59.78 6.24
N ALA A 52 -28.12 59.18 6.09
CA ALA A 52 -29.28 59.85 5.47
C ALA A 52 -29.75 61.07 6.27
N THR A 53 -29.72 60.98 7.60
CA THR A 53 -30.12 62.10 8.47
C THR A 53 -29.08 63.22 8.44
N GLU A 54 -27.80 62.89 8.39
CA GLU A 54 -26.70 63.86 8.23
C GLU A 54 -26.80 64.60 6.88
N LEU A 55 -27.06 63.88 5.79
CA LEU A 55 -27.31 64.49 4.48
C LEU A 55 -28.53 65.41 4.51
N MET A 56 -29.62 64.98 5.15
CA MET A 56 -30.81 65.81 5.33
C MET A 56 -30.50 67.08 6.15
N HIS A 57 -29.72 66.95 7.23
CA HIS A 57 -29.28 68.06 8.07
C HIS A 57 -28.48 69.09 7.25
N GLN A 58 -27.49 68.63 6.49
CA GLN A 58 -26.66 69.49 5.62
C GLN A 58 -27.49 70.19 4.54
N CYS A 59 -28.42 69.47 3.90
CA CYS A 59 -29.33 70.07 2.92
C CYS A 59 -30.23 71.14 3.53
N LEU A 60 -30.76 70.92 4.75
CA LEU A 60 -31.59 71.90 5.45
C LEU A 60 -30.79 73.14 5.84
N LEU A 61 -29.56 72.98 6.35
CA LEU A 61 -28.67 74.10 6.68
C LEU A 61 -28.33 74.95 5.45
N GLN A 62 -28.08 74.33 4.30
CA GLN A 62 -27.83 75.06 3.05
C GLN A 62 -29.04 75.90 2.59
N LYS A 63 -30.27 75.42 2.85
CA LYS A 63 -31.50 76.13 2.44
C LYS A 63 -31.96 77.16 3.45
N LEU A 64 -31.72 76.93 4.75
CA LEU A 64 -32.22 77.73 5.87
C LEU A 64 -31.10 78.02 6.89
N PRO A 65 -30.06 78.77 6.51
CA PRO A 65 -28.89 78.98 7.37
C PRO A 65 -29.20 79.76 8.66
N GLN A 66 -30.28 80.53 8.69
CA GLN A 66 -30.68 81.30 9.88
C GLN A 66 -31.37 80.45 10.97
N SER A 67 -31.64 79.18 10.70
CA SER A 67 -32.39 78.28 11.59
C SER A 67 -31.54 77.11 12.10
N GLU A 68 -30.22 77.27 12.15
CA GLU A 68 -29.26 76.22 12.51
C GLU A 68 -29.63 75.46 13.81
N THR A 69 -29.95 76.19 14.88
CA THR A 69 -30.29 75.60 16.18
C THR A 69 -31.59 74.78 16.13
N ALA A 70 -32.59 75.27 15.39
CA ALA A 70 -33.86 74.57 15.22
C ALA A 70 -33.71 73.33 14.32
N ILE A 71 -32.88 73.43 13.28
CA ILE A 71 -32.58 72.31 12.37
C ILE A 71 -31.83 71.22 13.13
N GLN A 72 -30.81 71.57 13.91
CA GLN A 72 -30.06 70.61 14.70
C GLN A 72 -30.95 69.84 15.69
N SER A 73 -31.75 70.57 16.48
CA SER A 73 -32.70 69.98 17.43
C SER A 73 -33.71 69.06 16.74
N ALA A 74 -34.27 69.50 15.60
CA ALA A 74 -35.23 68.70 14.83
C ALA A 74 -34.59 67.44 14.21
N THR A 75 -33.38 67.53 13.68
CA THR A 75 -32.68 66.38 13.10
C THR A 75 -32.23 65.36 14.16
N GLU A 76 -31.81 65.82 15.34
CA GLU A 76 -31.49 64.94 16.47
C GLU A 76 -32.74 64.22 16.99
N GLN A 77 -33.85 64.94 17.11
CA GLN A 77 -35.12 64.34 17.52
C GLN A 77 -35.62 63.33 16.47
N PHE A 78 -35.56 63.69 15.19
CA PHE A 78 -35.94 62.81 14.09
C PHE A 78 -35.10 61.53 14.08
N LEU A 79 -33.77 61.64 14.23
CA LEU A 79 -32.88 60.49 14.29
C LEU A 79 -33.27 59.57 15.45
N LYS A 80 -33.45 60.13 16.66
CA LYS A 80 -33.80 59.36 17.85
C LYS A 80 -35.12 58.61 17.70
N GLU A 81 -36.17 59.27 17.20
CA GLU A 81 -37.48 58.66 16.97
C GLU A 81 -37.42 57.58 15.89
N SER A 82 -36.73 57.89 14.78
CA SER A 82 -36.55 56.95 13.67
C SER A 82 -35.76 55.71 14.09
N THR A 83 -34.65 55.89 14.82
CA THR A 83 -33.84 54.78 15.35
C THR A 83 -34.65 53.91 16.30
N ASN A 84 -35.44 54.49 17.20
CA ASN A 84 -36.30 53.72 18.10
C ASN A 84 -37.34 52.89 17.34
N ALA A 85 -37.95 53.46 16.29
CA ALA A 85 -38.87 52.73 15.42
C ALA A 85 -38.16 51.62 14.64
N ALA A 86 -36.97 51.89 14.09
CA ALA A 86 -36.18 50.94 13.34
C ALA A 86 -35.73 49.76 14.21
N VAL A 87 -35.27 50.00 15.45
CA VAL A 87 -34.86 48.94 16.38
C VAL A 87 -35.99 47.95 16.64
N GLN A 88 -37.25 48.41 16.71
CA GLN A 88 -38.39 47.50 16.86
C GLN A 88 -38.57 46.60 15.63
N GLN A 89 -38.39 47.15 14.43
CA GLN A 89 -38.49 46.39 13.17
C GLN A 89 -37.30 45.45 12.96
N LEU A 90 -36.09 45.88 13.33
CA LEU A 90 -34.85 45.10 13.21
C LEU A 90 -34.87 43.84 14.08
N LYS A 91 -35.66 43.80 15.16
CA LYS A 91 -35.89 42.54 15.92
C LYS A 91 -36.51 41.44 15.07
N HIS A 92 -37.39 41.79 14.12
CA HIS A 92 -37.99 40.80 13.21
C HIS A 92 -36.96 40.28 12.20
N VAL A 93 -35.98 41.10 11.82
CA VAL A 93 -34.87 40.68 10.96
C VAL A 93 -34.02 39.64 11.69
N SER A 94 -33.73 39.84 12.97
CA SER A 94 -33.00 38.86 13.78
C SER A 94 -33.69 37.49 13.80
N LEU A 95 -35.02 37.47 13.97
CA LEU A 95 -35.80 36.22 13.93
C LEU A 95 -35.77 35.55 12.56
N ALA A 96 -35.86 36.33 11.47
CA ALA A 96 -35.78 35.79 10.13
C ALA A 96 -34.38 35.21 9.84
N VAL A 97 -33.32 35.90 10.25
CA VAL A 97 -31.94 35.44 10.09
C VAL A 97 -31.73 34.11 10.82
N ASP A 98 -32.27 33.98 12.03
CA ASP A 98 -32.23 32.72 12.79
C ASP A 98 -32.96 31.59 12.05
N GLU A 99 -34.13 31.85 11.47
CA GLU A 99 -34.88 30.85 10.70
C GLU A 99 -34.12 30.37 9.44
N PHE A 100 -33.43 31.28 8.73
CA PHE A 100 -32.68 30.92 7.52
C PHE A 100 -31.36 30.21 7.79
N LEU A 101 -30.70 30.57 8.89
CA LEU A 101 -29.41 29.99 9.28
C LEU A 101 -29.55 28.81 10.22
N SER A 102 -30.78 28.40 10.56
CA SER A 102 -30.96 27.30 11.47
C SER A 102 -30.79 25.93 10.81
N ILE A 103 -30.01 25.08 11.45
CA ILE A 103 -29.93 23.66 11.11
C ILE A 103 -30.95 22.90 11.97
N PRO A 104 -31.91 22.18 11.38
CA PRO A 104 -32.82 21.35 12.16
C PRO A 104 -32.08 20.25 12.92
N SER A 105 -32.49 19.95 14.14
CA SER A 105 -31.82 18.99 15.02
C SER A 105 -31.77 17.54 14.51
N TYR A 106 -32.61 17.21 13.53
CA TYR A 106 -32.65 15.89 12.88
C TYR A 106 -31.77 15.82 11.61
N VAL A 107 -31.11 16.92 11.23
CA VAL A 107 -30.23 16.97 10.06
C VAL A 107 -28.78 16.84 10.50
N LEU A 108 -28.11 15.82 9.96
CA LEU A 108 -26.66 15.69 10.04
C LEU A 108 -26.02 16.42 8.87
N LEU A 109 -24.96 17.17 9.15
CA LEU A 109 -24.14 17.78 8.11
C LEU A 109 -23.42 16.69 7.29
N PRO A 110 -23.07 16.98 6.02
CA PRO A 110 -22.35 16.03 5.17
C PRO A 110 -21.03 15.53 5.78
N GLU A 111 -20.37 16.36 6.57
CA GLU A 111 -19.13 16.04 7.28
C GLU A 111 -19.35 15.01 8.41
N ASP A 112 -20.54 14.99 9.00
CA ASP A 112 -20.90 14.14 10.13
C ASP A 112 -21.64 12.86 9.72
N VAL A 113 -21.75 12.58 8.41
CA VAL A 113 -22.33 11.32 7.90
C VAL A 113 -21.73 10.08 8.57
N PRO A 114 -20.40 9.98 8.85
CA PRO A 114 -19.84 8.85 9.58
C PRO A 114 -20.40 8.69 11.00
N GLN A 115 -20.83 9.78 11.63
CA GLN A 115 -21.43 9.78 12.98
C GLN A 115 -22.90 9.33 12.98
N SER A 116 -23.53 9.15 11.80
CA SER A 116 -24.87 8.59 11.69
C SER A 116 -24.99 7.21 12.35
N THR A 117 -23.89 6.45 12.32
CA THR A 117 -23.73 5.23 13.11
C THR A 117 -22.82 5.54 14.28
N GLN A 118 -23.36 5.54 15.49
CA GLN A 118 -22.55 5.78 16.69
C GLN A 118 -21.73 4.55 17.01
N TYR A 119 -20.40 4.69 16.92
CA TYR A 119 -19.46 3.71 17.42
C TYR A 119 -19.26 3.92 18.92
N THR A 120 -19.41 2.85 19.69
CA THR A 120 -19.11 2.88 21.11
C THR A 120 -17.60 2.71 21.34
N LYS A 121 -17.14 3.02 22.55
CA LYS A 121 -15.72 2.82 22.90
C LYS A 121 -15.35 1.33 22.90
N GLU A 122 -16.32 0.50 23.23
CA GLU A 122 -16.19 -0.95 23.19
C GLU A 122 -16.00 -1.43 21.74
N ASP A 123 -16.74 -0.87 20.77
CA ASP A 123 -16.55 -1.18 19.35
C ASP A 123 -15.17 -0.76 18.84
N GLU A 124 -14.69 0.41 19.27
CA GLU A 124 -13.34 0.90 18.93
C GLU A 124 -12.25 -0.04 19.48
N GLN A 125 -12.38 -0.47 20.74
CA GLN A 125 -11.45 -1.43 21.34
C GLN A 125 -11.46 -2.78 20.63
N LEU A 126 -12.63 -3.29 20.23
CA LEU A 126 -12.74 -4.54 19.48
C LEU A 126 -12.05 -4.44 18.11
N LEU A 127 -12.21 -3.30 17.41
CA LEU A 127 -11.54 -3.04 16.14
C LEU A 127 -10.02 -2.99 16.30
N ASP A 128 -9.52 -2.34 17.36
CA ASP A 128 -8.09 -2.28 17.65
C ASP A 128 -7.51 -3.68 17.94
N GLU A 129 -8.20 -4.47 18.75
CA GLU A 129 -7.80 -5.85 19.04
C GLU A 129 -7.78 -6.72 17.78
N GLU A 130 -8.81 -6.61 16.92
CA GLU A 130 -8.85 -7.33 15.64
C GLU A 130 -7.70 -6.90 14.73
N MET A 131 -7.41 -5.60 14.66
CA MET A 131 -6.32 -5.06 13.86
C MET A 131 -4.96 -5.59 14.34
N GLU A 132 -4.71 -5.61 15.65
CA GLU A 132 -3.48 -6.16 16.21
C GLU A 132 -3.31 -7.66 15.89
N GLN A 133 -4.40 -8.44 16.03
CA GLN A 133 -4.40 -9.86 15.71
C GLN A 133 -4.10 -10.11 14.23
N LEU A 134 -4.70 -9.31 13.34
CA LEU A 134 -4.48 -9.40 11.89
C LEU A 134 -3.03 -9.02 11.53
N ILE A 135 -2.47 -7.97 12.12
CA ILE A 135 -1.07 -7.59 11.92
C ILE A 135 -0.13 -8.70 12.40
N ALA A 136 -0.37 -9.28 13.57
CA ALA A 136 0.43 -10.38 14.09
C ALA A 136 0.33 -11.64 13.20
N ARG A 137 -0.86 -11.93 12.67
CA ARG A 137 -1.07 -13.02 11.71
C ARG A 137 -0.33 -12.76 10.40
N ALA A 138 -0.40 -11.55 9.86
CA ALA A 138 0.30 -11.16 8.64
C ALA A 138 1.82 -11.29 8.80
N LYS A 139 2.40 -10.80 9.91
CA LYS A 139 3.82 -10.96 10.21
C LYS A 139 4.27 -12.42 10.25
N ARG A 140 3.48 -13.29 10.91
CA ARG A 140 3.75 -14.74 10.94
C ARG A 140 3.66 -15.38 9.56
N ALA A 141 2.68 -14.99 8.76
CA ALA A 141 2.53 -15.47 7.39
C ALA A 141 3.72 -15.07 6.51
N CYS A 142 4.16 -13.80 6.56
CA CYS A 142 5.34 -13.34 5.82
C CYS A 142 6.62 -14.07 6.25
N PHE A 143 6.80 -14.30 7.55
CA PHE A 143 7.94 -15.08 8.05
C PHE A 143 7.91 -16.52 7.52
N MET A 144 6.74 -17.17 7.60
CA MET A 144 6.56 -18.53 7.08
C MET A 144 6.81 -18.61 5.58
N GLU A 145 6.32 -17.64 4.80
CA GLU A 145 6.56 -17.54 3.36
C GLU A 145 8.05 -17.46 3.05
N ALA A 146 8.81 -16.66 3.80
CA ALA A 146 10.27 -16.56 3.64
C ALA A 146 10.98 -17.89 3.96
N CYS A 147 10.54 -18.60 5.02
CA CYS A 147 11.07 -19.91 5.36
C CYS A 147 10.80 -20.95 4.27
N LEU A 148 9.56 -21.01 3.79
CA LEU A 148 9.15 -21.94 2.72
C LEU A 148 9.91 -21.67 1.43
N ARG A 149 10.10 -20.40 1.07
CA ARG A 149 10.89 -20.02 -0.11
C ARG A 149 12.34 -20.49 0.01
N LYS A 150 12.94 -20.37 1.19
CA LYS A 150 14.29 -20.87 1.47
C LYS A 150 14.36 -22.40 1.41
N GLU A 151 13.33 -23.09 1.92
CA GLU A 151 13.25 -24.55 1.84
C GLU A 151 13.19 -25.03 0.38
N ILE A 152 12.37 -24.38 -0.46
CA ILE A 152 12.30 -24.68 -1.90
C ILE A 152 13.67 -24.52 -2.56
N GLU A 153 14.40 -23.44 -2.25
CA GLU A 153 15.75 -23.20 -2.80
C GLU A 153 16.73 -24.32 -2.38
N VAL A 154 16.68 -24.76 -1.12
CA VAL A 154 17.52 -25.88 -0.64
C VAL A 154 17.14 -27.18 -1.33
N GLN A 155 15.85 -27.49 -1.46
CA GLN A 155 15.39 -28.69 -2.15
C GLN A 155 15.83 -28.71 -3.62
N GLN A 156 15.82 -27.56 -4.29
CA GLN A 156 16.33 -27.44 -5.66
C GLN A 156 17.84 -27.75 -5.72
N LYS A 157 18.64 -27.20 -4.81
CA LYS A 157 20.09 -27.48 -4.73
C LYS A 157 20.37 -28.95 -4.46
N VAL A 158 19.64 -29.58 -3.54
CA VAL A 158 19.78 -31.01 -3.25
C VAL A 158 19.49 -31.85 -4.49
N LYS A 159 18.40 -31.56 -5.21
CA LYS A 159 18.07 -32.26 -6.47
C LYS A 159 19.16 -32.13 -7.52
N THR A 160 19.77 -30.94 -7.66
CA THR A 160 20.90 -30.74 -8.58
C THR A 160 22.11 -31.58 -8.19
N VAL A 161 22.49 -31.59 -6.90
CA VAL A 161 23.61 -32.40 -6.41
C VAL A 161 23.32 -33.90 -6.58
N GLU A 162 22.10 -34.35 -6.32
CA GLU A 162 21.70 -35.74 -6.56
C GLU A 162 21.79 -36.14 -8.04
N SER A 163 21.42 -35.25 -8.97
CA SER A 163 21.62 -35.52 -10.40
C SER A 163 23.09 -35.58 -10.78
N GLU A 164 23.91 -34.64 -10.30
CA GLU A 164 25.36 -34.61 -10.55
C GLU A 164 26.04 -35.87 -9.98
N PHE A 165 25.62 -36.32 -8.79
CA PHE A 165 26.15 -37.53 -8.16
C PHE A 165 25.80 -38.79 -8.98
N LYS A 166 24.57 -38.89 -9.49
CA LYS A 166 24.16 -39.99 -10.37
C LYS A 166 24.96 -40.01 -11.68
N GLU A 167 25.20 -38.85 -12.28
CA GLU A 167 26.05 -38.73 -13.46
C GLU A 167 27.49 -39.19 -13.17
N LEU A 168 28.04 -38.80 -12.02
CA LEU A 168 29.38 -39.21 -11.59
C LEU A 168 29.46 -40.72 -11.35
N GLU A 169 28.45 -41.31 -10.72
CA GLU A 169 28.34 -42.76 -10.49
C GLU A 169 28.28 -43.52 -11.82
N GLN A 170 27.52 -43.02 -12.79
CA GLN A 170 27.46 -43.59 -14.13
C GLN A 170 28.83 -43.55 -14.83
N LEU A 171 29.54 -42.41 -14.76
CA LEU A 171 30.89 -42.28 -15.32
C LEU A 171 31.89 -43.23 -14.66
N TYR A 172 31.80 -43.43 -13.35
CA TYR A 172 32.66 -44.37 -12.63
C TYR A 172 32.42 -45.82 -13.09
N LEU A 173 31.15 -46.21 -13.24
CA LEU A 173 30.78 -47.53 -13.74
C LEU A 173 31.28 -47.75 -15.17
N GLU A 174 31.18 -46.74 -16.03
CA GLU A 174 31.70 -46.79 -17.41
C GLU A 174 33.23 -46.95 -17.46
N ASP A 175 33.97 -46.27 -16.58
CA ASP A 175 35.43 -46.42 -16.48
C ASP A 175 35.83 -47.83 -16.01
N GLU A 176 35.10 -48.39 -15.04
CA GLU A 176 35.33 -49.75 -14.54
C GLU A 176 35.08 -50.80 -15.63
N ILE A 177 34.01 -50.64 -16.43
CA ILE A 177 33.73 -51.48 -17.61
C ILE A 177 34.85 -51.35 -18.65
N ARG A 178 35.33 -50.13 -18.93
CA ARG A 178 36.46 -49.91 -19.87
C ARG A 178 37.74 -50.61 -19.40
N LYS A 179 38.07 -50.53 -18.10
CA LYS A 179 39.23 -51.20 -17.51
C LYS A 179 39.15 -52.73 -17.64
N LEU A 180 37.98 -53.32 -17.32
CA LEU A 180 37.76 -54.76 -17.46
C LEU A 180 37.87 -55.22 -18.93
N SER A 181 37.32 -54.43 -19.86
CA SER A 181 37.43 -54.68 -21.30
C SER A 181 38.89 -54.63 -21.79
N ALA A 182 39.66 -53.63 -21.35
CA ALA A 182 41.08 -53.50 -21.66
C ALA A 182 41.90 -54.69 -21.13
N HIS A 183 41.61 -55.17 -19.92
CA HIS A 183 42.28 -56.33 -19.33
C HIS A 183 41.98 -57.63 -20.09
N SER A 184 40.75 -57.78 -20.57
CA SER A 184 40.33 -58.91 -21.42
C SER A 184 41.06 -58.90 -22.78
N LEU A 185 41.16 -57.72 -23.42
CA LEU A 185 41.92 -57.55 -24.65
C LEU A 185 43.40 -57.83 -24.45
N HIS A 186 44.01 -57.32 -23.36
CA HIS A 186 45.41 -57.58 -23.04
C HIS A 186 45.66 -59.09 -22.84
N SER A 187 44.77 -59.81 -22.15
CA SER A 187 44.85 -61.26 -22.00
C SER A 187 44.78 -62.01 -23.34
N LYS A 188 43.88 -61.60 -24.24
CA LYS A 188 43.80 -62.17 -25.59
C LYS A 188 45.07 -61.91 -26.39
N ILE A 189 45.60 -60.68 -26.35
CA ILE A 189 46.85 -60.31 -27.02
C ILE A 189 48.02 -61.16 -26.47
N SER A 190 48.14 -61.29 -25.15
CA SER A 190 49.18 -62.13 -24.54
C SER A 190 49.13 -63.58 -25.01
N LYS A 191 47.94 -64.19 -25.07
CA LYS A 191 47.77 -65.56 -25.58
C LYS A 191 48.18 -65.69 -27.05
N THR A 192 47.79 -64.75 -27.90
CA THR A 192 48.18 -64.76 -29.33
C THR A 192 49.68 -64.58 -29.51
N VAL A 193 50.31 -63.74 -28.68
CA VAL A 193 51.77 -63.55 -28.66
C VAL A 193 52.48 -64.84 -28.23
N GLU A 194 51.94 -65.58 -27.26
CA GLU A 194 52.48 -66.90 -26.87
C GLU A 194 52.33 -67.92 -27.99
N VAL A 195 51.16 -68.02 -28.62
CA VAL A 195 50.93 -68.93 -29.75
C VAL A 195 51.89 -68.61 -30.90
N THR A 196 52.06 -67.34 -31.27
CA THR A 196 53.01 -66.95 -32.32
C THR A 196 54.46 -67.21 -31.94
N LYS A 197 54.85 -67.07 -30.65
CA LYS A 197 56.17 -67.52 -30.17
C LYS A 197 56.35 -69.03 -30.30
N THR A 198 55.34 -69.82 -29.95
CA THR A 198 55.41 -71.29 -30.11
C THR A 198 55.45 -71.68 -31.58
N MET A 199 54.65 -71.07 -32.46
CA MET A 199 54.73 -71.30 -33.91
C MET A 199 56.11 -70.94 -34.47
N LYS A 200 56.71 -69.81 -34.07
CA LYS A 200 58.10 -69.48 -34.46
C LYS A 200 59.12 -70.50 -33.93
N SER A 201 58.88 -71.06 -32.73
CA SER A 201 59.70 -72.16 -32.20
C SER A 201 59.51 -73.45 -33.00
N TYR A 202 58.29 -73.75 -33.45
CA TYR A 202 57.98 -74.88 -34.33
C TYR A 202 58.57 -74.68 -35.73
N GLU A 203 58.53 -73.48 -36.30
CA GLU A 203 59.24 -73.16 -37.55
C GLU A 203 60.75 -73.39 -37.40
N LYS A 204 61.33 -73.02 -36.25
CA LYS A 204 62.75 -73.27 -35.96
C LYS A 204 63.10 -74.76 -35.81
N THR A 205 62.18 -75.59 -35.33
CA THR A 205 62.40 -77.04 -35.13
C THR A 205 62.02 -77.88 -36.35
N CYS A 206 61.06 -77.45 -37.18
CA CYS A 206 60.67 -78.15 -38.41
C CYS A 206 61.58 -77.84 -39.61
N PHE A 207 62.40 -76.78 -39.55
CA PHE A 207 63.40 -76.46 -40.58
C PHE A 207 64.85 -76.77 -40.18
N GLU A 208 65.09 -77.51 -39.10
CA GLU A 208 66.36 -78.21 -38.88
C GLU A 208 66.31 -79.59 -39.55
N PHE A 209 66.32 -79.60 -40.88
CA PHE A 209 66.66 -80.80 -41.65
C PHE A 209 68.19 -80.98 -41.58
N PRO A 210 68.70 -82.12 -41.09
CA PRO A 210 70.12 -82.43 -41.15
C PRO A 210 70.55 -82.52 -42.62
N GLN A 211 71.50 -81.70 -43.03
CA GLN A 211 72.36 -82.02 -44.16
C GLN A 211 73.10 -83.32 -43.81
N GLN A 212 72.66 -84.44 -44.36
CA GLN A 212 73.52 -85.59 -44.56
C GLN A 212 73.53 -85.96 -46.04
N ILE A 213 74.70 -85.68 -46.58
CA ILE A 213 75.27 -86.14 -47.83
C ILE A 213 75.28 -87.68 -47.82
N SER A 214 74.70 -88.30 -48.83
CA SER A 214 75.18 -89.58 -49.34
C SER A 214 75.09 -89.54 -50.86
N ASP A 215 76.26 -89.68 -51.47
CA ASP A 215 76.50 -89.79 -52.89
C ASP A 215 75.71 -90.96 -53.49
N GLU A 216 74.95 -90.69 -54.55
CA GLU A 216 74.87 -91.49 -55.77
C GLU A 216 73.98 -90.73 -56.78
N ASP A 217 74.34 -90.85 -58.06
CA ASP A 217 73.64 -90.33 -59.25
C ASP A 217 73.99 -88.90 -59.73
N ASN A 218 75.27 -88.75 -60.08
CA ASN A 218 75.66 -88.09 -61.33
C ASN A 218 74.94 -88.76 -62.51
N ASP A 219 73.81 -88.23 -63.00
CA ASP A 219 73.45 -88.38 -64.43
C ASP A 219 72.28 -87.51 -64.96
N ILE A 220 72.12 -86.26 -64.50
CA ILE A 220 71.14 -85.33 -65.09
C ILE A 220 71.75 -83.93 -65.33
N ALA A 221 73.04 -83.89 -65.67
CA ALA A 221 73.72 -82.67 -66.10
C ALA A 221 73.96 -82.60 -67.63
N ASP A 222 73.60 -83.65 -68.39
CA ASP A 222 73.90 -83.74 -69.83
C ASP A 222 72.69 -83.57 -70.78
N ILE A 223 71.48 -83.27 -70.28
CA ILE A 223 70.26 -83.23 -71.13
C ILE A 223 69.77 -81.82 -71.53
N PHE A 224 70.09 -80.73 -70.82
CA PHE A 224 69.57 -79.39 -71.22
C PHE A 224 70.64 -78.39 -71.68
N LYS A 225 71.65 -78.90 -72.41
CA LYS A 225 72.52 -78.12 -73.32
C LYS A 225 72.10 -78.25 -74.79
N LYS A 226 70.90 -78.76 -75.07
CA LYS A 226 70.22 -78.73 -76.38
C LYS A 226 68.71 -78.50 -76.22
N LEU A 227 68.34 -77.29 -75.81
CA LEU A 227 67.19 -76.53 -76.29
C LEU A 227 67.32 -75.07 -75.83
#